data_AF-A0A3B6KM24-F1
#
_entry.id   AF-A0A3B6KM24-F1
#
_cell.length_a   1.000
_cell.length_b   1.000
_cell.length_c   1.000
_cell.angle_alpha   90.00
_cell.angle_beta   90.00
_cell.angle_gamma   90.00
#
_symmetry.space_group_name_H-M   'P 1'
#
loop_
_entity.id
_entity.type
_entity.pdbx_description
1 polymer ?
#
loop_
_entity_poly.entity_id
_entity_poly.type
_entity_poly.pdbx_seq_one_letter_code
_entity_poly.pdbx_strand_id
1 'polypeptide(L)'
;MASSGSMTSPLCANQEDMPNKWDDAYLDKVTEKDVNIPPCWCGDVCKVKVSTGRKKSWTKGRRYFVCPNYAYDHAIPTNAYDQPPVS
;
A
#
# COMPACT_ATOMS: atom_id res chain seq x y z
N MET A 1 -10.88 15.94 -31.60
CA MET A 1 -9.70 15.90 -30.71
C MET A 1 -10.12 15.21 -29.43
N ALA A 2 -9.65 13.97 -29.21
CA ALA A 2 -9.94 13.24 -27.99
C ALA A 2 -8.97 13.70 -26.90
N SER A 3 -9.51 14.29 -25.84
CA SER A 3 -8.74 14.71 -24.67
C SER A 3 -8.14 13.47 -24.02
N SER A 4 -6.81 13.40 -23.95
CA SER A 4 -6.08 12.33 -23.27
C SER A 4 -6.30 12.50 -21.77
N GLY A 5 -7.40 11.93 -21.26
CA GLY A 5 -7.67 11.87 -19.83
C GLY A 5 -6.55 11.11 -19.15
N SER A 6 -5.74 11.82 -18.36
CA SER A 6 -4.79 11.21 -17.43
C SER A 6 -5.57 10.22 -16.56
N MET A 7 -5.35 8.93 -16.77
CA MET A 7 -5.82 7.91 -15.85
C MET A 7 -4.94 7.99 -14.61
N THR A 8 -5.19 8.98 -13.75
CA THR A 8 -4.73 8.91 -12.37
C THR A 8 -5.48 7.73 -11.77
N SER A 9 -4.84 6.56 -11.76
CA SER A 9 -5.36 5.37 -11.11
C SER A 9 -5.80 5.80 -9.71
N PRO A 10 -7.06 5.52 -9.30
CA PRO A 10 -7.52 5.91 -7.98
C PRO A 10 -6.53 5.38 -6.95
N LEU A 11 -6.03 6.26 -6.09
CA LEU A 11 -5.16 5.86 -4.99
C LEU A 11 -5.89 4.75 -4.23
N CYS A 12 -5.30 3.55 -4.16
CA CYS A 12 -5.92 2.36 -3.58
C CYS A 12 -6.43 2.57 -2.14
N ALA A 13 -5.95 3.61 -1.45
CA ALA A 13 -6.52 4.19 -0.24
C ALA A 13 -6.10 5.67 -0.15
N ASN A 14 -6.89 6.53 0.53
CA ASN A 14 -6.42 7.87 0.89
C ASN A 14 -5.14 7.74 1.73
N GLN A 15 -4.13 8.56 1.43
CA GLN A 15 -2.86 8.53 2.17
C GLN A 15 -3.07 8.77 3.67
N GLU A 16 -4.03 9.62 4.04
CA GLU A 16 -4.38 9.85 5.43
C GLU A 16 -4.89 8.56 6.10
N ASP A 17 -5.64 7.73 5.37
CA ASP A 17 -6.23 6.46 5.82
C ASP A 17 -5.23 5.32 5.90
N MET A 18 -4.07 5.44 5.25
CA MET A 18 -3.01 4.46 5.39
C MET A 18 -2.46 4.45 6.83
N PRO A 19 -2.42 3.28 7.47
CA PRO A 19 -1.69 3.12 8.72
C PRO A 19 -0.24 3.59 8.55
N ASN A 20 0.26 4.31 9.54
CA ASN A 20 1.66 4.73 9.60
C ASN A 20 2.52 3.79 10.47
N LYS A 21 1.90 2.77 11.05
CA LYS A 21 2.55 1.73 11.86
C LYS A 21 1.99 0.37 11.47
N TRP A 22 2.93 -0.52 11.17
CA TRP A 22 2.67 -1.84 10.65
C TRP A 22 3.55 -2.83 11.38
N ASP A 23 3.02 -4.03 11.60
CA ASP A 23 3.80 -5.19 12.00
C ASP A 23 3.64 -6.29 10.95
N ASP A 24 4.60 -7.22 10.90
CA ASP A 24 4.50 -8.41 10.08
C ASP A 24 3.31 -9.26 10.50
N ALA A 25 2.57 -9.74 9.51
CA ALA A 25 1.48 -10.67 9.71
C ALA A 25 1.55 -11.78 8.66
N TYR A 26 0.81 -12.85 8.91
CA TYR A 26 0.74 -14.00 8.02
C TYR A 26 -0.72 -14.42 7.87
N LEU A 27 -1.01 -15.08 6.74
CA LEU A 27 -2.27 -15.79 6.58
C LEU A 27 -2.21 -17.05 7.44
N ASP A 28 -3.33 -17.38 8.07
CA ASP A 28 -3.46 -18.63 8.77
C ASP A 28 -3.48 -19.79 7.78
N LYS A 29 -2.61 -20.78 8.00
CA LYS A 29 -2.39 -21.88 7.05
C LYS A 29 -3.57 -22.85 6.95
N VAL A 30 -4.53 -22.78 7.88
CA VAL A 30 -5.67 -23.70 7.93
C VAL A 30 -6.93 -23.01 7.42
N THR A 31 -7.23 -21.84 7.98
CA THR A 31 -8.46 -21.08 7.73
C THR A 31 -8.35 -20.15 6.53
N GLU A 32 -7.14 -19.76 6.12
CA GLU A 32 -6.89 -18.85 4.99
C GLU A 32 -6.02 -19.49 3.90
N LYS A 33 -5.99 -20.83 3.85
CA LYS A 33 -5.15 -21.60 2.92
C LYS A 33 -5.42 -21.28 1.44
N ASP A 34 -6.64 -20.89 1.10
CA ASP A 34 -7.09 -20.63 -0.26
C ASP A 34 -7.00 -19.13 -0.63
N VAL A 35 -6.55 -18.28 0.30
CA VAL A 35 -6.36 -16.85 0.06
C VAL A 35 -5.07 -16.63 -0.71
N ASN A 36 -5.20 -16.25 -1.97
CA ASN A 36 -4.06 -15.88 -2.80
C ASN A 36 -3.61 -14.45 -2.48
N ILE A 37 -2.32 -14.30 -2.18
CA ILE A 37 -1.71 -12.99 -2.01
C ILE A 37 -1.45 -12.40 -3.41
N PRO A 38 -2.01 -11.23 -3.76
CA PRO A 38 -1.88 -10.69 -5.09
C PRO A 38 -0.45 -10.20 -5.38
N PRO A 39 0.00 -10.24 -6.65
CA PRO A 39 1.21 -9.55 -7.07
C PRO A 39 1.01 -8.03 -6.91
N CYS A 40 2.07 -7.35 -6.52
CA CYS A 40 2.14 -5.90 -6.48
C CYS A 40 2.53 -5.32 -7.85
N TRP A 41 2.32 -4.02 -8.05
CA TRP A 41 2.73 -3.34 -9.27
C TRP A 41 4.25 -3.34 -9.50
N CYS A 42 5.06 -3.53 -8.45
CA CYS A 42 6.51 -3.70 -8.60
C CYS A 42 6.92 -5.09 -9.13
N GLY A 43 5.96 -6.00 -9.36
CA GLY A 43 6.20 -7.36 -9.87
C GLY A 43 6.35 -8.44 -8.79
N ASP A 44 6.66 -8.04 -7.55
CA ASP A 44 6.77 -8.97 -6.42
C ASP A 44 5.41 -9.33 -5.80
N VAL A 45 5.32 -10.45 -5.08
CA VAL A 45 4.13 -10.81 -4.29
C VAL A 45 4.02 -9.89 -3.07
N CYS A 46 2.81 -9.39 -2.79
CA CYS A 46 2.57 -8.56 -1.61
C CYS A 46 2.94 -9.30 -0.29
N LYS A 47 3.22 -8.54 0.77
CA LYS A 47 3.33 -9.05 2.14
C LYS A 47 2.04 -8.79 2.90
N VAL A 48 1.72 -9.65 3.86
CA VAL A 48 0.62 -9.38 4.79
C VAL A 48 1.16 -8.54 5.94
N LYS A 49 0.51 -7.41 6.19
CA LYS A 49 0.85 -6.51 7.30
C LYS A 49 -0.40 -6.25 8.14
N VAL A 50 -0.21 -6.12 9.46
CA VAL A 50 -1.28 -5.72 10.37
C VAL A 50 -1.07 -4.27 10.79
N SER A 51 -2.14 -3.48 10.77
CA SER A 51 -2.12 -2.11 11.27
C SER A 51 -2.04 -2.11 12.80
N THR A 52 -1.00 -1.47 13.35
CA THR A 52 -0.84 -1.29 14.80
C THR A 52 -0.91 0.18 15.23
N GLY A 53 -1.18 1.07 14.28
CA GLY A 53 -1.35 2.49 14.51
C GLY A 53 -2.51 2.79 15.45
N ARG A 54 -2.25 3.50 16.56
CA ARG A 54 -3.29 3.96 17.50
C ARG A 54 -4.09 5.16 17.00
N LYS A 55 -3.58 5.91 16.01
CA LYS A 55 -4.22 7.14 15.51
C LYS A 55 -5.56 6.89 14.81
N LYS A 56 -5.74 5.71 14.19
CA LYS A 56 -6.98 5.32 13.51
C LYS A 56 -7.49 4.02 14.12
N SER A 57 -8.34 4.14 15.15
CA SER A 57 -8.92 3.00 15.87
C SER A 57 -9.63 2.01 14.95
N TRP A 58 -10.24 2.50 13.86
CA TRP A 58 -10.96 1.68 12.90
C TRP A 58 -10.05 0.81 12.00
N THR A 59 -8.79 1.20 11.78
CA THR A 59 -7.83 0.40 11.00
C THR A 59 -7.00 -0.52 11.88
N LYS A 60 -6.88 -0.24 13.18
CA LYS A 60 -6.09 -1.05 14.12
C LYS A 60 -6.55 -2.51 14.12
N GLY A 61 -5.59 -3.44 13.99
CA GLY A 61 -5.82 -4.88 13.97
C GLY A 61 -6.27 -5.44 12.62
N ARG A 62 -6.59 -4.59 11.62
CA ARG A 62 -6.87 -5.05 10.26
C ARG A 62 -5.59 -5.47 9.54
N ARG A 63 -5.70 -6.51 8.71
CA ARG A 63 -4.62 -7.02 7.86
C ARG A 63 -4.79 -6.53 6.43
N TYR A 64 -3.67 -6.25 5.77
CA TYR A 64 -3.62 -5.71 4.40
C TYR A 64 -2.52 -6.41 3.61
N PHE A 65 -2.72 -6.54 2.31
CA PHE A 65 -1.66 -6.87 1.36
C PHE A 65 -0.93 -5.59 0.98
N VAL A 66 0.37 -5.54 1.25
CA VAL A 66 1.21 -4.34 1.08
C VAL A 66 2.40 -4.70 0.21
N CYS A 67 2.83 -3.76 -0.64
CA CYS A 67 4.05 -3.90 -1.44
C CYS A 67 5.23 -4.32 -0.53
N PRO A 68 6.03 -5.33 -0.90
CA PRO A 68 7.21 -5.69 -0.11
C PRO A 68 8.24 -4.56 -0.02
N ASN A 69 8.21 -3.65 -1.00
CA ASN A 69 9.06 -2.47 -1.09
C ASN A 69 8.43 -1.22 -0.47
N TYR A 70 7.25 -1.32 0.16
CA TYR A 70 6.53 -0.17 0.71
C TYR A 70 7.34 0.67 1.71
N ALA A 71 8.25 0.06 2.47
CA ALA A 71 9.14 0.79 3.38
C ALA A 71 10.18 1.67 2.65
N TYR A 72 10.42 1.39 1.38
CA TYR A 72 11.31 2.14 0.49
C TYR A 72 10.53 3.04 -0.49
N ASP A 73 9.20 2.95 -0.53
CA ASP A 73 8.39 3.90 -1.29
C ASP A 73 8.68 5.29 -0.75
N HIS A 74 9.15 6.16 -1.64
CA HIS A 74 9.39 7.54 -1.30
C HIS A 74 8.09 8.15 -0.77
N ALA A 75 8.21 8.95 0.30
CA ALA A 75 7.08 9.75 0.75
C ALA A 75 6.50 10.48 -0.46
N ILE A 76 5.17 10.40 -0.62
CA ILE A 76 4.51 11.08 -1.73
C ILE A 76 4.97 12.54 -1.69
N PRO A 77 5.61 13.02 -2.77
CA PRO A 77 6.16 14.36 -2.80
C PRO A 77 5.05 15.36 -2.47
N THR A 78 5.22 16.09 -1.38
CA THR A 78 4.26 17.13 -0.94
C THR A 78 4.31 18.36 -1.84
N ASN A 79 5.41 18.53 -2.57
CA ASN A 79 5.60 19.58 -3.55
C ASN A 79 5.95 18.97 -4.92
N ALA A 80 5.50 19.61 -6.01
CA ALA A 80 5.74 19.12 -7.37
C ALA A 80 7.25 19.09 -7.75
N TYR A 81 8.10 19.75 -6.95
CA TYR A 81 9.54 19.79 -7.12
C TYR A 81 10.30 18.74 -6.30
N ASP A 82 9.60 17.94 -5.49
CA ASP A 82 10.19 16.88 -4.66
C ASP A 82 10.41 15.56 -5.45
N GLN A 83 10.00 15.49 -6.73
CA GLN A 83 10.32 14.36 -7.60
C GLN A 83 11.78 14.44 -8.07
N PRO A 84 12.56 13.35 -7.98
CA PRO A 84 13.91 13.35 -8.54
C PRO A 84 13.82 13.63 -10.06
N PRO A 85 14.75 14.44 -10.62
CA PRO A 85 14.76 14.69 -12.05
C PRO A 85 14.93 13.36 -12.78
N VAL A 86 13.99 13.06 -13.67
CA VAL A 86 14.11 11.93 -14.59
C VAL A 86 15.32 12.16 -15.49
N SER A 87 16.34 11.31 -15.34
CA SER A 87 17.48 11.22 -16.26
C SER A 87 17.15 10.29 -17.43
#